data_AF-A0A517PKH7-F1
#
_entry.id   AF-A0A517PKH7-F1
#
_cell.length_a   1.000
_cell.length_b   1.000
_cell.length_c   1.000
_cell.angle_alpha   90.00
_cell.angle_beta   90.00
_cell.angle_gamma   90.00
#
_symmetry.space_group_name_H-M   'P 1'
#
loop_
_entity.id
_entity.type
_entity.pdbx_description
1 polymer ?
#
loop_
_entity_poly.entity_id
_entity_poly.type
_entity_poly.pdbx_seq_one_letter_code
_entity_poly.pdbx_strand_id
1 'polypeptide(L)'
;MTEPDGSMKPEDHSPQPSHSQSQWHTRSSMIFDLKEFSQDRWNNFVLVYTPLLKFWIRKKNVPQSAEDDVLQDALQKIYNSIGNFERDAAKGKFRGWLRTIVERRAADYFRSLPQDQGTPQELLDGLVNRDQKDADEIDGEQQALEEVKARALELVRESTAEKTWQMFWKRTVEDIPSSEIAKEFDVTTAAVRVAKQRVLKRLRDLMVDEFNEDS
;
A
#
# COMPACT_ATOMS: atom_id res chain seq x y z
N MET A 1 26.90 29.71 72.46
CA MET A 1 25.69 28.94 72.77
C MET A 1 25.17 28.44 71.45
N THR A 2 25.35 27.14 71.22
CA THR A 2 25.40 26.50 69.90
C THR A 2 24.00 26.02 69.52
N GLU A 3 23.55 26.35 68.31
CA GLU A 3 22.32 25.82 67.70
C GLU A 3 22.56 24.38 67.20
N PRO A 4 21.58 23.45 67.32
CA PRO A 4 21.54 22.20 66.57
C PRO A 4 20.81 22.41 65.22
N ASP A 5 21.37 21.98 64.08
CA ASP A 5 21.20 20.64 63.46
C ASP A 5 19.71 20.28 63.29
N GLY A 6 19.12 20.04 62.11
CA GLY A 6 19.62 19.70 60.79
C GLY A 6 18.54 18.83 60.16
N SER A 7 17.83 19.32 59.13
CA SER A 7 17.03 18.50 58.19
C SER A 7 16.28 19.39 57.19
N MET A 8 16.83 19.56 55.99
CA MET A 8 16.01 19.56 54.78
C MET A 8 16.90 19.28 53.56
N LYS A 9 16.53 18.22 52.84
CA LYS A 9 17.24 17.66 51.68
C LYS A 9 17.32 18.68 50.54
N PRO A 10 18.36 18.65 49.68
CA PRO A 10 18.34 19.36 48.42
C PRO A 10 17.31 18.71 47.48
N GLU A 11 16.44 19.52 46.89
CA GLU A 11 15.53 19.13 45.82
C GLU A 11 16.35 18.71 44.59
N ASP A 12 16.19 17.44 44.22
CA ASP A 12 16.67 16.84 43.00
C ASP A 12 15.81 17.32 41.82
N HIS A 13 16.28 18.36 41.13
CA HIS A 13 15.76 18.72 39.80
C HIS A 13 16.34 17.77 38.74
N SER A 14 15.85 16.54 38.75
CA SER A 14 15.96 15.64 37.61
C SER A 14 14.91 16.02 36.56
N PRO A 15 15.30 16.36 35.31
CA PRO A 15 14.34 16.62 34.24
C PRO A 15 13.61 15.33 33.88
N GLN A 16 12.29 15.32 34.06
CA GLN A 16 11.45 14.23 33.60
C GLN A 16 11.63 14.07 32.08
N PRO A 17 11.94 12.88 31.56
CA PRO A 17 11.95 12.65 30.13
C PRO A 17 10.52 12.83 29.61
N SER A 18 10.39 13.87 28.78
CA SER A 18 9.29 14.15 27.88
C SER A 18 8.70 12.85 27.33
N HIS A 19 7.38 12.71 27.45
CA HIS A 19 6.61 11.64 26.86
C HIS A 19 7.11 11.36 25.44
N SER A 20 7.73 10.19 25.27
CA SER A 20 8.06 9.65 23.96
C SER A 20 6.79 9.68 23.14
N GLN A 21 6.78 10.58 22.16
CA GLN A 21 5.82 10.56 21.06
C GLN A 21 5.75 9.12 20.60
N SER A 22 4.60 8.51 20.86
CA SER A 22 4.28 7.19 20.39
C SER A 22 4.26 7.29 18.87
N GLN A 23 5.39 7.01 18.24
CA GLN A 23 5.51 6.82 16.80
C GLN A 23 4.56 5.68 16.45
N TRP A 24 3.33 6.04 16.08
CA TRP A 24 2.38 5.12 15.48
C TRP A 24 2.86 4.80 14.07
N HIS A 25 3.95 4.04 13.97
CA HIS A 25 4.27 3.31 12.76
C HIS A 25 3.22 2.21 12.65
N THR A 26 2.07 2.52 12.05
CA THR A 26 1.14 1.52 11.54
C THR A 26 1.91 0.73 10.49
N ARG A 27 2.55 -0.36 10.91
CA ARG A 27 3.21 -1.32 10.03
C ARG A 27 2.11 -1.85 9.12
N SER A 28 2.14 -1.46 7.85
CA SER A 28 1.19 -2.00 6.86
C SER A 28 1.32 -3.51 6.89
N SER A 29 0.25 -4.21 7.29
CA SER A 29 0.27 -5.67 7.44
C SER A 29 0.71 -6.34 6.14
N MET A 30 0.23 -5.84 5.00
CA MET A 30 0.64 -6.32 3.69
C MET A 30 2.15 -6.20 3.43
N ILE A 31 2.82 -5.10 3.79
CA ILE A 31 4.29 -5.00 3.63
C ILE A 31 4.98 -6.02 4.52
N PHE A 32 4.56 -6.13 5.78
CA PHE A 32 5.14 -7.09 6.72
C PHE A 32 4.98 -8.52 6.22
N ASP A 33 3.79 -8.86 5.72
CA ASP A 33 3.48 -10.19 5.23
C ASP A 33 4.16 -10.50 3.88
N LEU A 34 4.41 -9.50 3.05
CA LEU A 34 5.24 -9.65 1.84
C LEU A 34 6.72 -9.89 2.20
N LYS A 35 7.21 -9.35 3.33
CA LYS A 35 8.58 -9.60 3.82
C LYS A 35 8.77 -11.00 4.38
N GLU A 36 7.76 -11.55 5.06
CA GLU A 36 7.80 -12.92 5.60
C GLU A 36 7.56 -14.00 4.51
N PHE A 37 7.35 -13.58 3.26
CA PHE A 37 7.11 -14.41 2.09
C PHE A 37 5.99 -15.44 2.26
N SER A 38 4.75 -14.98 2.05
CA SER A 38 3.60 -15.86 1.79
C SER A 38 3.28 -15.90 0.29
N GLN A 39 3.32 -17.08 -0.32
CA GLN A 39 3.02 -17.28 -1.74
C GLN A 39 1.63 -16.76 -2.12
N ASP A 40 0.61 -17.01 -1.29
CA ASP A 40 -0.75 -16.53 -1.53
C ASP A 40 -0.82 -14.99 -1.54
N ARG A 41 -0.08 -14.35 -0.64
CA ARG A 41 -0.06 -12.88 -0.55
C ARG A 41 0.73 -12.26 -1.69
N TRP A 42 1.79 -12.92 -2.14
CA TRP A 42 2.49 -12.52 -3.35
C TRP A 42 1.58 -12.62 -4.58
N ASN A 43 0.85 -13.72 -4.73
CA ASN A 43 -0.11 -13.90 -5.84
C ASN A 43 -1.20 -12.82 -5.81
N ASN A 44 -1.78 -12.54 -4.63
CA ASN A 44 -2.76 -11.47 -4.49
C ASN A 44 -2.15 -10.10 -4.82
N PHE A 45 -0.93 -9.81 -4.37
CA PHE A 45 -0.22 -8.58 -4.72
C PHE A 45 -0.08 -8.44 -6.24
N VAL A 46 0.38 -9.49 -6.93
CA VAL A 46 0.52 -9.49 -8.39
C VAL A 46 -0.83 -9.23 -9.06
N LEU A 47 -1.89 -9.94 -8.65
CA LEU A 47 -3.24 -9.79 -9.23
C LEU A 47 -3.76 -8.36 -9.08
N VAL A 48 -3.60 -7.78 -7.88
CA VAL A 48 -4.11 -6.47 -7.51
C VAL A 48 -3.32 -5.34 -8.16
N TYR A 49 -1.99 -5.39 -8.15
CA TYR A 49 -1.13 -4.27 -8.57
C TYR A 49 -0.74 -4.30 -10.05
N THR A 50 -0.92 -5.41 -10.77
CA THR A 50 -0.58 -5.51 -12.20
C THR A 50 -1.10 -4.35 -13.07
N PRO A 51 -2.36 -3.87 -12.94
CA PRO A 51 -2.85 -2.75 -13.75
C PRO A 51 -2.04 -1.47 -13.56
N LEU A 52 -1.73 -1.15 -12.31
CA LEU A 52 -0.97 0.05 -11.97
C LEU A 52 0.47 -0.04 -12.48
N LEU A 53 1.11 -1.21 -12.34
CA LEU A 53 2.46 -1.42 -12.87
C LEU A 53 2.47 -1.31 -14.40
N LYS A 54 1.52 -1.95 -15.10
CA LYS A 54 1.37 -1.86 -16.56
C LYS A 54 1.09 -0.43 -17.03
N PHE A 55 0.27 0.33 -16.29
CA PHE A 55 0.03 1.74 -16.57
C PHE A 55 1.35 2.53 -16.58
N TRP A 56 2.19 2.38 -15.55
CA TRP A 56 3.48 3.07 -15.48
C TRP A 56 4.46 2.60 -16.58
N ILE A 57 4.47 1.30 -16.92
CA ILE A 57 5.28 0.76 -18.02
C ILE A 57 4.89 1.42 -19.35
N ARG A 58 3.60 1.48 -19.66
CA ARG A 58 3.08 2.12 -20.88
C ARG A 58 3.38 3.61 -20.93
N LYS A 59 3.31 4.30 -19.79
CA LYS A 59 3.68 5.74 -19.70
C LYS A 59 5.15 5.99 -19.98
N LYS A 60 6.02 4.98 -19.85
CA LYS A 60 7.42 5.03 -20.29
C LYS A 60 7.61 4.63 -21.76
N ASN A 61 6.54 4.59 -22.56
CA ASN A 61 6.55 4.26 -23.99
C ASN A 61 7.15 2.89 -24.32
N VAL A 62 7.14 1.96 -23.35
CA VAL A 62 7.54 0.57 -23.61
C VAL A 62 6.54 -0.04 -24.61
N PRO A 63 7.01 -0.67 -25.71
CA PRO A 63 6.13 -1.31 -26.68
C PRO A 63 5.24 -2.37 -26.03
N GLN A 64 4.02 -2.54 -26.54
CA GLN A 64 3.09 -3.54 -26.02
C GLN A 64 3.68 -4.96 -26.06
N SER A 65 4.53 -5.27 -27.04
CA SER A 65 5.21 -6.56 -27.17
C SER A 65 6.24 -6.84 -26.06
N ALA A 66 6.72 -5.80 -25.36
CA ALA A 66 7.71 -5.90 -24.29
C ALA A 66 7.12 -5.57 -22.91
N GLU A 67 5.82 -5.22 -22.83
CA GLU A 67 5.16 -4.80 -21.59
C GLU A 67 5.20 -5.91 -20.53
N ASP A 68 4.92 -7.15 -20.92
CA ASP A 68 4.88 -8.29 -20.01
C ASP A 68 6.29 -8.69 -19.53
N ASP A 69 7.30 -8.57 -20.39
CA ASP A 69 8.70 -8.83 -20.02
C ASP A 69 9.18 -7.81 -18.97
N VAL A 70 8.93 -6.50 -19.22
CA VAL A 70 9.30 -5.45 -18.27
C VAL A 70 8.50 -5.57 -16.96
N LEU A 71 7.23 -5.98 -17.03
CA LEU A 71 6.43 -6.26 -15.85
C LEU A 71 7.02 -7.42 -15.04
N GLN A 72 7.41 -8.51 -15.69
CA GLN A 72 8.02 -9.66 -15.02
C GLN A 72 9.32 -9.27 -14.32
N ASP A 73 10.19 -8.51 -14.99
CA ASP A 73 11.43 -7.98 -14.41
C ASP A 73 11.17 -7.07 -13.21
N ALA A 74 10.12 -6.23 -13.30
CA ALA A 74 9.73 -5.34 -12.21
C ALA A 74 9.22 -6.14 -11.01
N LEU A 75 8.36 -7.13 -11.24
CA LEU A 75 7.84 -8.03 -10.19
C LEU A 75 8.98 -8.82 -9.53
N GLN A 76 9.92 -9.35 -10.30
CA GLN A 76 11.09 -10.04 -9.76
C GLN A 76 11.96 -9.10 -8.92
N LYS A 77 12.14 -7.84 -9.36
CA LYS A 77 12.90 -6.86 -8.58
C LYS A 77 12.18 -6.47 -7.29
N ILE A 78 10.86 -6.25 -7.34
CA ILE A 78 10.02 -6.00 -6.16
C ILE A 78 10.17 -7.16 -5.19
N TYR A 79 10.01 -8.39 -5.67
CA TYR A 79 10.15 -9.61 -4.88
C TYR A 79 11.48 -9.67 -4.13
N ASN A 80 12.59 -9.43 -4.83
CA ASN A 80 13.93 -9.52 -4.26
C ASN A 80 14.28 -8.36 -3.31
N SER A 81 13.56 -7.24 -3.37
CA SER A 81 13.87 -6.03 -2.59
C SER A 81 12.86 -5.70 -1.50
N ILE A 82 11.68 -6.32 -1.51
CA ILE A 82 10.63 -6.05 -0.52
C ILE A 82 11.04 -6.38 0.91
N GLY A 83 11.87 -7.43 1.11
CA GLY A 83 12.44 -7.80 2.41
C GLY A 83 13.12 -6.62 3.12
N ASN A 84 13.89 -5.86 2.35
CA ASN A 84 14.67 -4.70 2.81
C ASN A 84 13.92 -3.37 2.70
N PHE A 85 12.66 -3.38 2.22
CA PHE A 85 11.89 -2.15 2.09
C PHE A 85 11.53 -1.60 3.47
N GLU A 86 12.13 -0.49 3.87
CA GLU A 86 11.75 0.23 5.08
C GLU A 86 10.83 1.38 4.72
N ARG A 87 9.63 1.41 5.33
CA ARG A 87 8.68 2.50 5.18
C ARG A 87 9.19 3.69 5.99
N ASP A 88 10.11 4.44 5.39
CA ASP A 88 10.62 5.68 5.93
C ASP A 88 9.60 6.80 5.67
N ALA A 89 9.11 7.43 6.74
CA ALA A 89 8.15 8.53 6.65
C ALA A 89 8.67 9.71 5.81
N ALA A 90 9.99 9.81 5.61
CA ALA A 90 10.63 10.81 4.76
C ALA A 90 10.88 10.35 3.31
N LYS A 91 10.85 9.04 2.99
CA LYS A 91 11.23 8.52 1.64
C LYS A 91 10.07 8.05 0.76
N GLY A 92 8.84 8.35 1.16
CA GLY A 92 7.67 8.23 0.30
C GLY A 92 6.86 6.95 0.46
N LYS A 93 5.62 7.03 -0.04
CA LYS A 93 4.60 5.97 0.00
C LYS A 93 5.08 4.73 -0.76
N PHE A 94 4.58 3.54 -0.39
CA PHE A 94 4.96 2.27 -1.04
C PHE A 94 4.80 2.30 -2.56
N ARG A 95 3.76 3.00 -3.04
CA ARG A 95 3.54 3.24 -4.48
C ARG A 95 4.68 4.00 -5.16
N GLY A 96 5.28 4.97 -4.48
CA GLY A 96 6.44 5.69 -5.00
C GLY A 96 7.63 4.76 -5.20
N TRP A 97 7.88 3.86 -4.24
CA TRP A 97 8.90 2.83 -4.35
C TRP A 97 8.64 1.84 -5.50
N LEU A 98 7.39 1.37 -5.66
CA LEU A 98 7.01 0.54 -6.81
C LEU A 98 7.24 1.27 -8.14
N ARG A 99 6.82 2.54 -8.22
CA ARG A 99 7.02 3.38 -9.41
C ARG A 99 8.51 3.48 -9.74
N THR A 100 9.37 3.80 -8.76
CA THR A 100 10.82 3.84 -8.96
C THR A 100 11.38 2.53 -9.52
N ILE A 101 10.90 1.38 -9.06
CA ILE A 101 11.34 0.09 -9.61
C ILE A 101 10.92 -0.05 -11.07
N VAL A 102 9.64 0.21 -11.38
CA VAL A 102 9.10 0.12 -12.75
C VAL A 102 9.84 1.06 -13.70
N GLU A 103 10.04 2.32 -13.31
CA GLU A 103 10.75 3.30 -14.14
C GLU A 103 12.18 2.87 -14.42
N ARG A 104 12.87 2.31 -13.41
CA ARG A 104 14.21 1.75 -13.60
C ARG A 104 14.21 0.54 -14.54
N ARG A 105 13.22 -0.35 -14.45
CA ARG A 105 13.12 -1.51 -15.36
C ARG A 105 12.83 -1.09 -16.79
N ALA A 106 11.93 -0.13 -16.99
CA ALA A 106 11.66 0.43 -18.31
C ALA A 106 12.92 1.08 -18.93
N ALA A 107 13.68 1.84 -18.14
CA ALA A 107 14.95 2.41 -18.60
C ALA A 107 15.98 1.32 -18.96
N ASP A 108 16.08 0.26 -18.15
CA ASP A 108 17.00 -0.86 -18.42
C ASP A 108 16.61 -1.61 -19.70
N TYR A 109 15.32 -1.78 -19.99
CA TYR A 109 14.85 -2.34 -21.26
C TYR A 109 15.40 -1.55 -22.45
N PHE A 110 15.23 -0.23 -22.48
CA PHE A 110 15.74 0.58 -23.59
C PHE A 110 17.29 0.59 -23.68
N ARG A 111 18.00 0.53 -22.55
CA ARG A 111 19.47 0.41 -22.54
C ARG A 111 19.97 -0.93 -23.11
N SER A 112 19.16 -1.97 -23.03
CA SER A 112 19.51 -3.31 -23.51
C SER A 112 19.31 -3.50 -25.02
N LEU A 113 18.61 -2.58 -25.68
CA LEU A 113 18.38 -2.63 -27.12
C LEU A 113 19.71 -2.37 -27.88
N PRO A 114 19.99 -3.13 -28.96
CA PRO A 114 21.16 -2.87 -29.80
C PRO A 114 21.16 -1.44 -30.36
N GLN A 115 22.30 -0.74 -30.27
CA GLN A 115 22.51 0.64 -30.73
C GLN A 115 22.08 0.91 -32.20
N ASP A 116 22.00 -0.13 -33.04
CA ASP A 116 21.53 -0.03 -34.43
C ASP A 116 20.02 0.24 -34.57
N GLN A 117 19.24 0.12 -33.50
CA GLN A 117 17.81 0.45 -33.44
C GLN A 117 17.59 1.88 -32.91
N GLY A 118 18.49 2.82 -33.22
CA GLY A 118 18.27 4.27 -33.19
C GLY A 118 17.39 4.80 -32.07
N THR A 119 17.60 4.36 -30.83
CA THR A 119 16.90 4.93 -29.67
C THR A 119 17.62 6.23 -29.36
N PRO A 120 17.03 7.41 -29.67
CA PRO A 120 17.72 8.67 -29.47
C PRO A 120 18.02 8.82 -27.98
N GLN A 121 19.23 9.26 -27.65
CA GLN A 121 19.63 9.56 -26.27
C GLN A 121 18.60 10.47 -25.57
N GLU A 122 17.92 11.33 -26.33
CA GLU A 122 16.82 12.20 -25.90
C GLU A 122 15.57 11.44 -25.40
N LEU A 123 15.24 10.26 -25.95
CA LEU A 123 14.17 9.40 -25.38
C LEU A 123 14.61 8.84 -24.04
N LEU A 124 15.87 8.41 -23.90
CA LEU A 124 16.41 7.90 -22.64
C LEU A 124 16.46 9.00 -21.56
N ASP A 125 16.87 10.21 -21.92
CA ASP A 125 16.92 11.37 -21.01
C ASP A 125 15.50 11.88 -20.65
N GLY A 126 14.54 11.80 -21.57
CA GLY A 126 13.14 12.12 -21.33
C GLY A 126 12.40 11.13 -20.41
N LEU A 127 12.86 9.88 -20.33
CA LEU A 127 12.33 8.87 -19.40
C LEU A 127 12.74 9.13 -17.95
N VAL A 128 13.89 9.80 -17.75
CA VAL A 128 14.47 10.14 -16.44
C VAL A 128 13.99 11.50 -15.93
N ASN A 129 13.57 12.43 -16.81
CA ASN A 129 13.27 13.84 -16.46
C ASN A 129 11.79 14.28 -16.47
N ARG A 130 10.80 13.38 -16.61
CA ARG A 130 9.38 13.77 -16.42
C ARG A 130 9.02 13.84 -14.92
N ASP A 131 9.52 14.87 -14.24
CA ASP A 131 9.11 15.19 -12.86
C ASP A 131 7.74 15.90 -12.78
N GLN A 132 7.19 16.35 -13.90
CA GLN A 132 5.84 16.91 -13.98
C GLN A 132 4.88 15.92 -14.63
N LYS A 133 3.95 15.38 -13.83
CA LYS A 133 2.78 14.65 -14.36
C LYS A 133 1.86 15.66 -15.04
N ASP A 134 1.51 15.40 -16.29
CA ASP A 134 0.41 16.12 -16.92
C ASP A 134 -0.95 15.66 -16.34
N ALA A 135 -2.02 16.42 -16.58
CA ALA A 135 -3.35 16.11 -16.06
C ALA A 135 -3.83 14.72 -16.51
N ASP A 136 -3.52 14.34 -17.75
CA ASP A 136 -3.88 13.03 -18.32
C ASP A 136 -3.13 11.87 -17.64
N GLU A 137 -1.91 12.09 -17.15
CA GLU A 137 -1.19 11.11 -16.33
C GLU A 137 -1.78 10.98 -14.93
N ILE A 138 -2.21 12.08 -14.32
CA ILE A 138 -2.87 12.05 -13.00
C ILE A 138 -4.19 11.28 -13.09
N ASP A 139 -5.04 11.60 -14.06
CA ASP A 139 -6.33 10.95 -14.26
C ASP A 139 -6.16 9.46 -14.61
N GLY A 140 -5.23 9.16 -15.52
CA GLY A 140 -4.92 7.77 -15.89
C GLY A 140 -4.37 6.96 -14.72
N GLU A 141 -3.53 7.55 -13.87
CA GLU A 141 -3.04 6.87 -12.66
C GLU A 141 -4.16 6.65 -11.66
N GLN A 142 -5.06 7.63 -11.49
CA GLN A 142 -6.21 7.49 -10.61
C GLN A 142 -7.13 6.36 -11.11
N GLN A 143 -7.38 6.26 -12.41
CA GLN A 143 -8.16 5.15 -12.98
C GLN A 143 -7.50 3.80 -12.74
N ALA A 144 -6.19 3.69 -12.97
CA ALA A 144 -5.45 2.45 -12.69
C ALA A 144 -5.52 2.09 -11.20
N LEU A 145 -5.60 3.09 -10.32
CA LEU A 145 -5.75 2.92 -8.89
C LEU A 145 -7.16 2.45 -8.48
N GLU A 146 -8.19 2.99 -9.10
CA GLU A 146 -9.56 2.48 -8.92
C GLU A 146 -9.66 1.01 -9.39
N GLU A 147 -8.91 0.62 -10.43
CA GLU A 147 -8.82 -0.78 -10.84
C GLU A 147 -8.11 -1.65 -9.80
N VAL A 148 -7.02 -1.16 -9.19
CA VAL A 148 -6.36 -1.82 -8.05
C VAL A 148 -7.38 -2.04 -6.91
N LYS A 149 -8.18 -1.02 -6.60
CA LYS A 149 -9.23 -1.09 -5.57
C LYS A 149 -10.30 -2.14 -5.88
N ALA A 150 -10.82 -2.10 -7.11
CA ALA A 150 -11.84 -3.03 -7.56
C ALA A 150 -11.35 -4.49 -7.50
N ARG A 151 -10.12 -4.75 -7.95
CA ARG A 151 -9.53 -6.10 -7.89
C ARG A 151 -9.33 -6.59 -6.46
N ALA A 152 -8.87 -5.73 -5.56
CA ALA A 152 -8.72 -6.08 -4.16
C ALA A 152 -10.09 -6.39 -3.53
N LEU A 153 -11.13 -5.59 -3.82
CA LEU A 153 -12.49 -5.85 -3.36
C LEU A 153 -13.03 -7.19 -3.85
N GLU A 154 -12.83 -7.54 -5.12
CA GLU A 154 -13.26 -8.83 -5.66
C GLU A 154 -12.55 -10.00 -4.96
N LEU A 155 -11.23 -9.90 -4.73
CA LEU A 155 -10.50 -10.93 -3.98
C LEU A 155 -10.98 -11.06 -2.52
N VAL A 156 -11.36 -9.96 -1.87
CA VAL A 156 -11.96 -10.01 -0.53
C VAL A 156 -13.32 -10.70 -0.59
N ARG A 157 -14.15 -10.38 -1.58
CA ARG A 157 -15.45 -11.02 -1.78
C ARG A 157 -15.32 -12.52 -1.96
N GLU A 158 -14.47 -12.96 -2.89
CA GLU A 158 -14.24 -14.38 -3.19
C GLU A 158 -13.66 -15.15 -1.99
N SER A 159 -12.83 -14.49 -1.17
CA SER A 159 -12.23 -15.12 0.01
C SER A 159 -13.06 -14.98 1.30
N THR A 160 -14.24 -14.36 1.25
CA THR A 160 -15.13 -14.16 2.39
C THR A 160 -16.40 -14.98 2.24
N ALA A 161 -16.88 -15.57 3.34
CA ALA A 161 -18.17 -16.26 3.32
C ALA A 161 -19.30 -15.31 2.90
N GLU A 162 -20.16 -15.74 1.97
CA GLU A 162 -21.21 -14.91 1.37
C GLU A 162 -22.07 -14.18 2.41
N LYS A 163 -22.48 -14.87 3.49
CA LYS A 163 -23.23 -14.27 4.61
C LYS A 163 -22.49 -13.08 5.24
N THR A 164 -21.17 -13.20 5.41
CA THR A 164 -20.32 -12.13 5.97
C THR A 164 -20.18 -10.96 4.99
N TRP A 165 -20.01 -11.27 3.70
CA TRP A 165 -19.96 -10.26 2.64
C TRP A 165 -21.25 -9.45 2.55
N GLN A 166 -22.41 -10.11 2.54
CA GLN A 166 -23.72 -9.44 2.46
C GLN A 166 -23.97 -8.53 3.68
N MET A 167 -23.63 -8.98 4.89
CA MET A 167 -23.73 -8.13 6.08
C MET A 167 -22.84 -6.88 6.00
N PHE A 168 -21.63 -7.02 5.45
CA PHE A 168 -20.74 -5.89 5.20
C PHE A 168 -21.32 -4.94 4.14
N TRP A 169 -21.80 -5.48 3.01
CA TRP A 169 -22.33 -4.72 1.89
C TRP A 169 -23.55 -3.90 2.29
N LYS A 170 -24.54 -4.55 2.91
CA LYS A 170 -25.74 -3.91 3.45
C LYS A 170 -25.40 -2.80 4.45
N ARG A 171 -24.38 -3.01 5.30
CA ARG A 171 -24.00 -2.00 6.29
C ARG A 171 -23.25 -0.81 5.68
N THR A 172 -22.39 -1.06 4.70
CA THR A 172 -21.39 -0.07 4.24
C THR A 172 -21.80 0.63 2.96
N VAL A 173 -22.46 -0.08 2.04
CA VAL A 173 -22.90 0.44 0.74
C VAL A 173 -24.35 0.87 0.79
N GLU A 174 -25.22 0.07 1.44
CA GLU A 174 -26.66 0.37 1.54
C GLU A 174 -27.04 1.14 2.81
N ASP A 175 -26.08 1.43 3.69
CA ASP A 175 -26.23 2.12 4.99
C ASP A 175 -27.35 1.56 5.89
N ILE A 176 -27.64 0.27 5.79
CA ILE A 176 -28.69 -0.37 6.61
C ILE A 176 -28.21 -0.50 8.08
N PRO A 177 -29.06 -0.22 9.09
CA PRO A 177 -28.71 -0.37 10.49
C PRO A 177 -28.33 -1.80 10.87
N SER A 178 -27.31 -1.96 11.72
CA SER A 178 -26.87 -3.29 12.16
C SER A 178 -27.96 -4.11 12.86
N SER A 179 -28.97 -3.47 13.46
CA SER A 179 -30.13 -4.14 14.06
C SER A 179 -31.06 -4.77 13.05
N GLU A 180 -31.21 -4.19 11.87
CA GLU A 180 -32.06 -4.72 10.80
C GLU A 180 -31.36 -5.89 10.10
N ILE A 181 -30.07 -5.70 9.78
CA ILE A 181 -29.21 -6.76 9.24
C ILE A 181 -29.16 -7.96 10.21
N ALA A 182 -29.02 -7.70 11.52
CA ALA A 182 -29.02 -8.74 12.53
C ALA A 182 -30.30 -9.59 12.51
N LYS A 183 -31.47 -8.95 12.35
CA LYS A 183 -32.76 -9.64 12.23
C LYS A 183 -32.86 -10.41 10.92
N GLU A 184 -32.45 -9.82 9.80
CA GLU A 184 -32.51 -10.45 8.47
C GLU A 184 -31.67 -11.73 8.41
N PHE A 185 -30.47 -11.71 8.99
CA PHE A 185 -29.53 -12.83 8.95
C PHE A 185 -29.60 -13.78 10.15
N ASP A 186 -30.53 -13.55 11.08
CA ASP A 186 -30.66 -14.27 12.36
C ASP A 186 -29.32 -14.35 13.12
N VAL A 187 -28.72 -13.18 13.37
CA VAL A 187 -27.45 -13.03 14.09
C VAL A 187 -27.50 -11.87 15.09
N THR A 188 -26.48 -11.75 15.93
CA THR A 188 -26.35 -10.59 16.83
C THR A 188 -25.85 -9.35 16.08
N THR A 189 -26.18 -8.16 16.58
CA THR A 189 -25.60 -6.89 16.08
C THR A 189 -24.07 -6.87 16.20
N ALA A 190 -23.52 -7.57 17.21
CA ALA A 190 -22.10 -7.78 17.35
C ALA A 190 -21.51 -8.58 16.19
N ALA A 191 -22.20 -9.64 15.72
CA ALA A 191 -21.76 -10.42 14.56
C ALA A 191 -21.70 -9.57 13.27
N VAL A 192 -22.65 -8.65 13.07
CA VAL A 192 -22.63 -7.69 11.94
C VAL A 192 -21.41 -6.76 12.01
N ARG A 193 -21.07 -6.27 13.21
CA ARG A 193 -19.86 -5.44 13.42
C ARG A 193 -18.58 -6.23 13.14
N VAL A 194 -18.50 -7.47 13.61
CA VAL A 194 -17.37 -8.38 13.36
C VAL A 194 -17.23 -8.68 11.87
N ALA A 195 -18.33 -8.89 11.16
CA ALA A 195 -18.33 -9.08 9.71
C ALA A 195 -17.72 -7.86 8.99
N LYS A 196 -18.15 -6.65 9.35
CA LYS A 196 -17.56 -5.40 8.82
C LYS A 196 -16.06 -5.32 9.10
N GLN A 197 -15.66 -5.54 10.35
CA GLN A 197 -14.24 -5.47 10.72
C GLN A 197 -13.39 -6.52 9.99
N ARG A 198 -13.91 -7.74 9.78
CA ARG A 198 -13.21 -8.82 9.07
C ARG A 198 -12.96 -8.45 7.61
N VAL A 199 -13.98 -7.94 6.90
CA VAL A 199 -13.86 -7.52 5.50
C VAL A 199 -12.88 -6.34 5.37
N LEU A 200 -13.02 -5.31 6.21
CA LEU A 200 -12.10 -4.16 6.19
C LEU A 200 -10.65 -4.56 6.53
N LYS A 201 -10.46 -5.49 7.46
CA LYS A 201 -9.12 -6.02 7.77
C LYS A 201 -8.54 -6.74 6.55
N ARG A 202 -9.32 -7.60 5.89
CA ARG A 202 -8.88 -8.32 4.69
C ARG A 202 -8.50 -7.37 3.56
N LEU A 203 -9.29 -6.31 3.38
CA LEU A 203 -9.03 -5.28 2.36
C LEU A 203 -7.75 -4.50 2.67
N ARG A 204 -7.50 -4.16 3.94
CA ARG A 204 -6.22 -3.60 4.41
C ARG A 204 -5.04 -4.54 4.22
N ASP A 205 -5.24 -5.83 4.42
CA ASP A 205 -4.18 -6.83 4.20
C ASP A 205 -3.83 -6.99 2.70
N LEU A 206 -4.68 -6.51 1.79
CA LEU A 206 -4.48 -6.50 0.34
C LEU A 206 -4.07 -5.13 -0.24
N MET A 207 -4.16 -4.05 0.55
CA MET A 207 -3.82 -2.69 0.13
C MET A 207 -2.80 -2.07 1.07
N VAL A 208 -1.66 -1.66 0.51
CA VAL A 208 -0.55 -1.19 1.33
C VAL A 208 -0.77 0.19 2.00
N ASP A 209 -1.63 1.07 1.44
CA ASP A 209 -1.64 2.49 1.83
C ASP A 209 -3.03 3.21 1.87
N GLU A 210 -4.18 2.54 1.68
CA GLU A 210 -5.45 3.25 1.40
C GLU A 210 -6.55 3.27 2.49
N PHE A 211 -6.33 2.67 3.68
CA PHE A 211 -7.34 2.76 4.77
C PHE A 211 -6.78 3.38 6.05
N ASN A 212 -6.06 4.48 5.90
CA ASN A 212 -5.71 5.37 7.01
C ASN A 212 -6.62 6.62 7.06
N GLU A 213 -7.80 6.58 6.45
CA GLU A 213 -8.82 7.61 6.63
C GLU A 213 -10.02 7.01 7.38
N ASP A 214 -10.51 7.83 8.32
CA ASP A 214 -11.69 7.73 9.17
C ASP A 214 -11.51 7.11 10.57
N SER A 215 -11.11 8.00 11.50
CA SER A 215 -11.71 8.06 12.85
C SER A 215 -13.10 8.65 12.77
#